data_AF-A0A7H5EYT4-F1
#
_entry.id   AF-A0A7H5EYT4-F1
#
_cell.length_a   1.000
_cell.length_b   1.000
_cell.length_c   1.000
_cell.angle_alpha   90.00
_cell.angle_beta   90.00
_cell.angle_gamma   90.00
#
_symmetry.space_group_name_H-M   'P 1'
#
loop_
_entity.id
_entity.type
_entity.pdbx_description
1 polymer ?
#
loop_
_entity_poly.entity_id
_entity_poly.type
_entity_poly.pdbx_seq_one_letter_code
_entity_poly.pdbx_strand_id
1 'polypeptide(L)'
;MAKNRPTHVSKPVYPGGNKALRKFVSSQLKYPPEALSAKVEGSVTVRYSLDYTGKVVDAKVKRGLGYGCDEEALRVVKLLRFEVPQSRKKKVRIHQDITINFKLPNTKTKPAPQQLSVSYTTTKKGSDSQGSTPEQVRYSYTIKW
;
A
#
# COMPACT_ATOMS: atom_id res chain seq x y z
N MET A 1 36.01 17.48 1.92
CA MET A 1 34.82 18.16 1.36
C MET A 1 33.85 17.13 0.77
N ALA A 2 32.87 16.68 1.54
CA ALA A 2 31.81 15.80 1.02
C ALA A 2 30.79 16.66 0.26
N LYS A 3 30.90 16.68 -1.08
CA LYS A 3 29.98 17.39 -1.96
C LYS A 3 28.58 16.76 -1.83
N ASN A 4 27.66 17.46 -1.16
CA ASN A 4 26.22 17.22 -1.25
C ASN A 4 25.82 17.31 -2.73
N ARG A 5 25.82 16.17 -3.43
CA ARG A 5 25.32 16.08 -4.80
C ARG A 5 23.79 16.19 -4.70
N PRO A 6 23.14 17.19 -5.32
CA PRO A 6 21.69 17.20 -5.43
C PRO A 6 21.27 16.10 -6.40
N THR A 7 21.23 14.86 -5.91
CA THR A 7 20.69 13.67 -6.57
C THR A 7 19.18 13.65 -6.41
N HIS A 8 18.48 14.71 -6.83
CA HIS A 8 17.02 14.71 -6.75
C HIS A 8 16.46 13.77 -7.83
N VAL A 9 16.51 12.46 -7.55
CA VAL A 9 15.71 11.44 -8.21
C VAL A 9 14.43 11.39 -7.40
N SER A 10 13.35 11.92 -7.97
CA SER A 10 12.05 11.91 -7.34
C SER A 10 11.56 10.47 -7.17
N LYS A 11 10.93 10.18 -6.02
CA LYS A 11 10.40 8.84 -5.73
C LYS A 11 9.30 8.49 -6.74
N PRO A 12 9.32 7.28 -7.31
CA PRO A 12 8.28 6.86 -8.23
C PRO A 12 6.99 6.57 -7.45
N VAL A 13 5.86 6.97 -8.02
CA VAL A 13 4.55 6.87 -7.38
C VAL A 13 3.65 6.03 -8.27
N TYR A 14 2.86 5.15 -7.67
CA TYR A 14 1.86 4.40 -8.44
C TYR A 14 0.72 5.36 -8.84
N PRO A 15 0.15 5.27 -10.05
CA PRO A 15 -1.00 6.10 -10.43
C PRO A 15 -2.15 5.91 -9.44
N GLY A 16 -2.61 6.99 -8.81
CA GLY A 16 -3.60 6.93 -7.72
C GLY A 16 -3.03 6.61 -6.33
N GLY A 17 -1.71 6.64 -6.18
CA GLY A 17 -0.98 6.49 -4.92
C GLY A 17 -1.02 5.09 -4.31
N ASN A 18 -0.64 5.00 -3.04
CA ASN A 18 -0.51 3.73 -2.33
C ASN A 18 -1.85 2.99 -2.16
N LYS A 19 -2.98 3.71 -2.12
CA LYS A 19 -4.32 3.12 -2.00
C LYS A 19 -4.70 2.36 -3.28
N ALA A 20 -4.48 2.97 -4.44
CA ALA A 20 -4.73 2.34 -5.73
C ALA A 20 -3.81 1.13 -5.94
N LEU A 21 -2.53 1.24 -5.56
CA LEU A 21 -1.58 0.13 -5.59
C LEU A 21 -2.09 -1.06 -4.78
N ARG A 22 -2.45 -0.86 -3.52
CA ARG A 22 -2.98 -1.93 -2.66
C ARG A 22 -4.24 -2.56 -3.25
N LYS A 23 -5.17 -1.74 -3.77
CA LYS A 23 -6.40 -2.23 -4.41
C LYS A 23 -6.10 -3.07 -5.65
N PHE A 24 -5.16 -2.63 -6.49
CA PHE A 24 -4.75 -3.38 -7.69
C PHE A 24 -4.08 -4.70 -7.32
N VAL A 25 -3.17 -4.68 -6.34
CA VAL A 25 -2.54 -5.92 -5.84
C VAL A 25 -3.63 -6.86 -5.35
N SER A 26 -4.53 -6.42 -4.48
CA SER A 26 -5.62 -7.26 -3.97
C SER A 26 -6.58 -7.76 -5.05
N SER A 27 -6.82 -7.01 -6.12
CA SER A 27 -7.71 -7.44 -7.21
C SER A 27 -7.05 -8.41 -8.18
N GLN A 28 -5.73 -8.34 -8.32
CA GLN A 28 -4.96 -9.23 -9.19
C GLN A 28 -4.39 -10.44 -8.46
N LEU A 29 -4.31 -10.41 -7.12
CA LEU A 29 -3.77 -11.48 -6.29
C LEU A 29 -4.68 -12.71 -6.33
N LYS A 30 -4.14 -13.83 -6.78
CA LYS A 30 -4.81 -15.13 -6.78
C LYS A 30 -4.17 -16.01 -5.73
N TYR A 31 -4.95 -16.48 -4.77
CA TYR A 31 -4.42 -17.32 -3.72
C TYR A 31 -4.12 -18.74 -4.28
N PRO A 32 -2.86 -19.24 -4.22
CA PRO A 32 -2.51 -20.55 -4.74
C PRO A 32 -3.26 -21.70 -4.04
N PRO A 33 -3.64 -22.78 -4.76
CA PRO A 33 -4.36 -23.90 -4.16
C PRO A 33 -3.56 -24.60 -3.06
N GLU A 34 -2.24 -24.71 -3.21
CA GLU A 34 -1.35 -25.31 -2.20
C GLU A 34 -1.41 -24.56 -0.86
N ALA A 35 -1.31 -23.22 -0.92
CA ALA A 35 -1.41 -22.38 0.27
C ALA A 35 -2.81 -22.42 0.90
N LEU A 36 -3.88 -22.57 0.08
CA LEU A 36 -5.26 -22.70 0.59
C LEU A 36 -5.44 -24.02 1.34
N SER A 37 -4.97 -25.13 0.76
CA SER A 37 -5.04 -26.46 1.38
C SER A 37 -4.24 -26.52 2.68
N ALA A 38 -3.07 -25.88 2.71
CA ALA A 38 -2.22 -25.80 3.90
C ALA A 38 -2.65 -24.70 4.89
N LYS A 39 -3.65 -23.88 4.58
CA LYS A 39 -4.14 -22.75 5.40
C LYS A 39 -3.02 -21.79 5.83
N VAL A 40 -2.12 -21.45 4.92
CA VAL A 40 -0.90 -20.68 5.22
C VAL A 40 -1.11 -19.19 5.06
N GLU A 41 -1.17 -18.44 6.15
CA GLU A 41 -1.25 -16.97 6.12
C GLU A 41 0.10 -16.31 6.34
N GLY A 42 0.29 -15.13 5.77
CA GLY A 42 1.52 -14.39 6.00
C GLY A 42 1.74 -13.20 5.08
N SER A 43 3.00 -12.81 4.94
CA SER A 43 3.39 -11.70 4.09
C SER A 43 4.63 -12.05 3.27
N VAL A 44 4.55 -11.78 1.98
CA VAL A 44 5.68 -11.93 1.05
C VAL A 44 6.24 -10.55 0.76
N THR A 45 7.54 -10.37 0.99
CA THR A 45 8.24 -9.12 0.63
C THR A 45 9.02 -9.35 -0.65
N VAL A 46 8.69 -8.58 -1.68
CA VAL A 46 9.35 -8.61 -2.99
C VAL A 46 10.13 -7.31 -3.19
N ARG A 47 11.41 -7.44 -3.51
CA ARG A 47 12.24 -6.34 -4.01
C ARG A 47 12.17 -6.31 -5.52
N TYR A 48 11.85 -5.17 -6.08
CA TYR A 48 11.78 -4.98 -7.54
C TYR A 48 12.52 -3.73 -7.98
N SER A 49 12.94 -3.75 -9.23
CA SER A 49 13.68 -2.68 -9.89
C SER A 49 12.82 -2.07 -10.98
N LEU A 50 12.58 -0.77 -10.88
CA LEU A 50 11.85 0.01 -11.87
C LEU A 50 12.81 0.66 -12.85
N ASP A 51 12.42 0.66 -14.12
CA ASP A 51 13.07 1.46 -15.15
C ASP A 51 12.64 2.93 -15.07
N TYR A 52 13.32 3.80 -15.82
CA TYR A 52 12.98 5.21 -15.95
C TYR A 52 11.58 5.46 -16.56
N THR A 53 10.98 4.45 -17.20
CA THR A 53 9.60 4.48 -17.72
C THR A 53 8.57 3.99 -16.70
N GLY A 54 9.01 3.51 -15.53
CA GLY A 54 8.14 2.95 -14.49
C GLY A 54 7.66 1.52 -14.73
N LYS A 55 8.28 0.79 -15.66
CA LYS A 55 8.09 -0.66 -15.80
C LYS A 55 9.00 -1.40 -14.82
N VAL A 56 8.51 -2.52 -14.27
CA VAL A 56 9.33 -3.44 -13.48
C VAL A 56 10.23 -4.23 -14.42
N VAL A 57 11.55 -4.17 -14.20
CA VAL A 57 12.57 -4.86 -15.02
C VAL A 57 13.09 -6.11 -14.31
N ASP A 58 13.25 -6.04 -13.00
CA ASP A 58 13.73 -7.15 -12.18
C ASP A 58 12.88 -7.24 -10.91
N ALA A 59 12.61 -8.46 -10.45
CA ALA A 59 11.84 -8.72 -9.24
C ALA A 59 12.38 -9.97 -8.54
N LYS A 60 12.67 -9.84 -7.26
CA LYS A 60 13.26 -10.88 -6.41
C LYS A 60 12.55 -10.93 -5.07
N VAL A 61 12.27 -12.14 -4.60
CA VAL A 61 11.68 -12.34 -3.27
C VAL A 61 12.75 -12.13 -2.21
N LYS A 62 12.51 -11.20 -1.29
CA LYS A 62 13.37 -10.98 -0.11
C LYS A 62 12.97 -11.87 1.05
N ARG A 63 11.65 -11.98 1.28
CA ARG A 63 11.06 -12.80 2.33
C ARG A 63 9.88 -13.52 1.71
N GLY A 64 10.03 -14.82 1.54
CA GLY A 64 9.00 -15.70 1.01
C GLY A 64 8.17 -16.33 2.11
N LEU A 65 6.98 -16.81 1.71
CA LEU A 65 6.11 -17.62 2.54
C LEU A 65 6.09 -19.08 2.05
N GLY A 66 6.50 -19.34 0.80
CA GLY A 66 6.39 -20.66 0.16
C GLY A 66 4.98 -20.97 -0.35
N TYR A 67 4.70 -22.26 -0.65
CA TYR A 67 3.39 -22.76 -1.07
C TYR A 67 2.79 -22.07 -2.32
N GLY A 68 3.65 -21.65 -3.25
CA GLY A 68 3.27 -20.90 -4.45
C GLY A 68 2.96 -19.41 -4.25
N CYS A 69 2.94 -18.90 -3.01
CA CYS A 69 2.66 -17.47 -2.73
C CYS A 69 3.75 -16.55 -3.30
N ASP A 70 4.98 -17.04 -3.33
CA ASP A 70 6.15 -16.29 -3.79
C ASP A 70 6.10 -16.03 -5.30
N GLU A 71 5.72 -17.05 -6.07
CA GLU A 71 5.57 -16.99 -7.52
C GLU A 71 4.42 -16.07 -7.92
N GLU A 72 3.30 -16.19 -7.22
CA GLU A 72 2.16 -15.32 -7.42
C GLU A 72 2.49 -13.86 -7.08
N ALA A 73 3.19 -13.62 -5.97
CA ALA A 73 3.64 -12.28 -5.61
C ALA A 73 4.55 -11.69 -6.70
N LEU A 74 5.50 -12.47 -7.24
CA LEU A 74 6.35 -12.05 -8.36
C LEU A 74 5.53 -11.73 -9.62
N ARG A 75 4.52 -12.55 -9.94
CA ARG A 75 3.62 -12.31 -11.08
C ARG A 75 2.88 -10.99 -10.95
N VAL A 76 2.27 -10.73 -9.80
CA VAL A 76 1.52 -9.48 -9.56
C VAL A 76 2.45 -8.27 -9.61
N VAL A 77 3.64 -8.35 -9.02
CA VAL A 77 4.61 -7.24 -9.05
C VAL A 77 5.07 -6.93 -10.47
N LYS A 78 5.29 -7.93 -11.33
CA LYS A 78 5.66 -7.72 -12.73
C LYS A 78 4.58 -7.00 -13.56
N LEU A 79 3.32 -7.09 -13.15
CA LEU A 79 2.20 -6.40 -13.82
C LEU A 79 2.07 -4.93 -13.41
N LEU A 80 2.74 -4.51 -12.34
CA LEU A 80 2.67 -3.14 -11.86
C LEU A 80 3.34 -2.18 -12.83
N ARG A 81 2.69 -1.03 -13.00
CA ARG A 81 3.24 0.12 -13.72
C ARG A 81 3.21 1.33 -12.81
N PHE A 82 4.38 1.95 -12.64
CA PHE A 82 4.55 3.13 -11.82
C PHE A 82 4.72 4.36 -12.71
N GLU A 83 4.39 5.52 -12.16
CA GLU A 83 4.74 6.80 -12.72
C GLU A 83 6.05 7.26 -12.08
N VAL A 84 7.09 7.38 -12.91
CA VAL A 84 8.37 7.91 -12.49
C VAL A 84 8.42 9.37 -12.92
N PRO A 85 8.30 10.35 -12.01
CA PRO A 85 8.49 11.75 -12.35
C PRO A 85 9.91 11.92 -12.90
N GLN A 86 10.00 12.14 -14.22
CA GLN A 86 11.26 12.31 -14.93
C GLN A 86 11.88 13.66 -14.54
N SER A 87 12.61 13.69 -13.43
CA SER A 87 13.11 14.97 -12.92
C SER A 87 14.11 15.62 -13.88
N ARG A 88 14.98 14.87 -14.59
CA ARG A 88 16.08 15.46 -15.39
C ARG A 88 16.66 14.59 -16.54
N LYS A 89 15.85 13.99 -17.44
CA LYS A 89 16.33 13.16 -18.59
C LYS A 89 17.33 12.05 -18.26
N LYS A 90 17.50 11.68 -16.98
CA LYS A 90 18.42 10.65 -16.52
C LYS A 90 17.70 9.32 -16.47
N LYS A 91 18.24 8.33 -17.16
CA LYS A 91 17.79 6.93 -17.08
C LYS A 91 18.29 6.36 -15.75
N VAL A 92 17.45 6.37 -14.72
CA VAL A 92 17.77 5.84 -13.39
C VAL A 92 16.97 4.57 -13.15
N ARG A 93 17.66 3.53 -12.67
CA ARG A 93 17.02 2.32 -12.12
C ARG A 93 16.72 2.54 -10.65
N ILE A 94 15.47 2.34 -10.25
CA ILE A 94 15.01 2.59 -8.88
C ILE A 94 14.64 1.26 -8.24
N HIS A 95 15.25 0.94 -7.09
CA HIS A 95 14.91 -0.26 -6.33
C HIS A 95 13.88 0.07 -5.25
N GLN A 96 12.83 -0.74 -5.16
CA GLN A 96 11.79 -0.65 -4.13
C GLN A 96 11.41 -2.01 -3.59
N ASP A 97 10.85 -2.00 -2.40
CA ASP A 97 10.33 -3.18 -1.74
C ASP A 97 8.81 -3.02 -1.58
N ILE A 98 8.06 -4.08 -1.87
CA ILE A 98 6.63 -4.17 -1.61
C ILE A 98 6.35 -5.40 -0.77
N THR A 99 5.53 -5.23 0.25
CA THR A 99 5.03 -6.34 1.07
C THR A 99 3.59 -6.62 0.69
N ILE A 100 3.32 -7.85 0.28
CA ILE A 100 2.00 -8.36 -0.08
C ILE A 100 1.54 -9.28 1.03
N ASN A 101 0.37 -9.00 1.60
CA ASN A 101 -0.21 -9.80 2.67
C ASN A 101 -1.19 -10.82 2.08
N PHE A 102 -0.92 -12.10 2.33
CA PHE A 102 -1.81 -13.21 2.02
C PHE A 102 -2.62 -13.53 3.26
N LYS A 103 -3.93 -13.26 3.19
CA LYS A 103 -4.90 -13.60 4.23
C LYS A 103 -5.86 -14.64 3.68
N LEU A 104 -6.19 -15.65 4.46
CA LEU A 104 -7.22 -16.59 4.07
C LEU A 104 -8.54 -15.85 3.97
N PRO A 105 -9.37 -16.14 2.96
CA PRO A 105 -10.74 -15.68 2.95
C PRO A 105 -11.44 -16.33 4.14
N ASN A 106 -11.66 -15.56 5.21
CA ASN A 106 -12.37 -16.04 6.38
C ASN A 106 -13.82 -16.30 5.98
N THR A 107 -14.18 -17.57 5.75
CA THR A 107 -15.55 -18.01 5.44
C THR A 107 -16.45 -17.97 6.68
N LYS A 108 -16.26 -17.01 7.58
CA LYS A 108 -17.11 -16.78 8.75
C LYS A 108 -17.97 -15.54 8.55
N THR A 109 -19.22 -15.82 8.20
CA THR A 109 -20.45 -15.15 8.66
C THR A 109 -20.65 -13.66 8.34
N LYS A 110 -21.59 -13.42 7.42
CA LYS A 110 -22.33 -12.17 7.22
C LYS A 110 -22.67 -11.50 8.57
N PRO A 111 -22.11 -10.31 8.91
CA PRO A 111 -22.63 -9.53 10.02
C PRO A 111 -24.01 -8.98 9.64
N ALA A 112 -24.97 -9.12 10.56
CA ALA A 112 -26.29 -8.52 10.54
C ALA A 112 -26.25 -7.01 10.16
N PRO A 113 -27.34 -6.43 9.62
CA PRO A 113 -27.39 -5.04 9.16
C PRO A 113 -26.80 -4.08 10.20
N GLN A 114 -25.78 -3.33 9.75
CA GLN A 114 -25.02 -2.39 10.58
C GLN A 114 -25.86 -1.13 10.81
N GLN A 115 -26.31 -0.91 12.04
CA GLN A 115 -26.93 0.34 12.45
C GLN A 115 -25.88 1.46 12.40
N LEU A 116 -26.09 2.42 11.49
CA LEU A 116 -25.19 3.53 11.20
C LEU A 116 -25.16 4.53 12.38
N SER A 117 -24.02 4.69 13.04
CA SER A 117 -23.73 5.85 13.90
C SER A 117 -22.76 6.78 13.18
N VAL A 118 -23.19 8.02 12.92
CA VAL A 118 -22.41 9.06 12.24
C VAL A 118 -21.91 10.05 13.29
N SER A 119 -20.61 10.37 13.29
CA SER A 119 -20.03 11.43 14.13
C SER A 119 -19.38 12.49 13.24
N TYR A 120 -19.62 13.77 13.52
CA TYR A 120 -18.97 14.90 12.86
C TYR A 120 -17.88 15.47 13.78
N THR A 121 -16.70 15.74 13.22
CA THR A 121 -15.68 16.59 13.86
C THR A 121 -15.37 17.72 12.89
N THR A 122 -15.77 18.94 13.24
CA THR A 122 -15.44 20.14 12.46
C THR A 122 -14.01 20.58 12.75
N THR A 123 -13.19 20.76 11.73
CA THR A 123 -11.83 21.29 11.86
C THR A 123 -11.80 22.67 11.19
N LYS A 124 -11.85 23.73 12.00
CA LYS A 124 -11.63 25.11 11.52
C LYS A 124 -10.21 25.26 10.98
N LYS A 125 -10.10 25.96 9.85
CA LYS A 125 -8.88 26.25 9.08
C LYS A 125 -8.26 27.58 9.58
N GLY A 126 -6.97 27.57 9.93
CA GLY A 126 -6.13 28.75 10.27
C GLY A 126 -5.11 28.39 11.38
N SER A 127 -3.83 28.21 11.07
CA SER A 127 -2.73 29.20 11.00
C SER A 127 -2.09 29.54 12.36
N ASP A 128 -0.79 29.19 12.47
CA ASP A 128 0.24 29.63 13.43
C ASP A 128 0.36 29.03 14.86
N SER A 129 1.57 28.49 15.10
CA SER A 129 2.44 28.46 16.28
C SER A 129 1.92 28.37 17.73
N GLN A 130 2.58 27.46 18.47
CA GLN A 130 2.81 27.43 19.93
C GLN A 130 1.62 27.17 20.88
N GLY A 131 1.64 25.99 21.51
CA GLY A 131 1.33 25.84 22.94
C GLY A 131 -0.12 25.61 23.36
N SER A 132 -0.29 24.62 24.25
CA SER A 132 -1.46 24.28 25.08
C SER A 132 -2.64 23.54 24.42
N THR A 133 -2.92 22.36 24.96
CA THR A 133 -3.93 21.37 24.57
C THR A 133 -5.36 21.91 24.78
N PRO A 134 -6.22 21.97 23.75
CA PRO A 134 -7.63 22.24 23.96
C PRO A 134 -8.41 20.95 24.26
N GLU A 135 -9.10 20.97 25.40
CA GLU A 135 -10.00 19.96 25.94
C GLU A 135 -11.11 19.57 24.92
N GLN A 136 -11.22 18.28 24.62
CA GLN A 136 -12.16 17.78 23.60
C GLN A 136 -13.59 17.67 24.16
N VAL A 137 -14.46 18.65 23.87
CA VAL A 137 -15.90 18.56 24.15
C VAL A 137 -16.58 17.71 23.08
N ARG A 138 -17.10 16.53 23.46
CA ARG A 138 -17.87 15.63 22.58
C ARG A 138 -19.37 15.79 22.84
N TYR A 139 -20.13 16.14 21.82
CA TYR A 139 -21.60 16.10 21.87
C TYR A 139 -22.09 14.82 21.19
N SER A 140 -22.82 13.98 21.92
CA SER A 140 -23.53 12.81 21.38
C SER A 140 -25.04 13.10 21.38
N TYR A 141 -25.67 13.13 20.21
CA TYR A 141 -27.13 13.17 20.08
C TYR A 141 -27.61 11.79 19.61
N THR A 142 -28.51 11.19 20.40
CA THR A 142 -29.22 9.97 20.01
C THR A 142 -30.53 10.39 19.37
N ILE A 143 -30.64 10.27 18.05
CA ILE A 143 -31.88 10.52 17.33
C ILE A 143 -32.78 9.30 17.53
N LYS A 144 -33.89 9.49 18.25
CA LYS A 144 -34.98 8.50 18.33
C LYS A 144 -36.02 8.91 17.30
N TRP A 145 -36.40 7.94 16.47
CA TRP A 145 -37.50 8.02 15.52
C TRP A 145 -38.84 8.02 16.27
#